data_AF-A0A6S6XQF6-F1
#
_entry.id   AF-A0A6S6XQF6-F1
#
_cell.length_a   1.000
_cell.length_b   1.000
_cell.length_c   1.000
_cell.angle_alpha   90.00
_cell.angle_beta   90.00
_cell.angle_gamma   90.00
#
_symmetry.space_group_name_H-M   'P 1'
#
loop_
_entity.id
_entity.type
_entity.pdbx_description
1 polymer ?
#
loop_
_entity_poly.entity_id
_entity_poly.type
_entity_poly.pdbx_seq_one_letter_code
_entity_poly.pdbx_strand_id
1 'polypeptide(L)'
;MIIQQLKEKQFESLHNSLMMKAHAEPLEASYTVNMTINGTEYAVKVQPERHNKMAVLQALRIYRGECGPNFELITKGNLLFSFLEILIYQGVEQ
;
A
#
# COMPACT_ATOMS: atom_id res chain seq x y z
N MET A 1 -0.65 7.89 -8.87
CA MET A 1 -1.77 6.97 -8.61
C MET A 1 -1.91 5.97 -9.76
N ILE A 2 -2.14 4.71 -9.43
CA ILE A 2 -2.59 3.66 -10.36
C ILE A 2 -3.92 3.10 -9.86
N ILE A 3 -4.72 2.53 -10.76
CA ILE A 3 -5.92 1.77 -10.43
C ILE A 3 -5.86 0.46 -11.22
N GLN A 4 -5.96 -0.66 -10.52
CA GLN A 4 -5.87 -1.98 -11.12
C GLN A 4 -7.12 -2.79 -10.84
N GLN A 5 -7.65 -3.44 -11.87
CA GLN A 5 -8.70 -4.46 -11.73
C GLN A 5 -8.06 -5.75 -11.23
N LEU A 6 -8.55 -6.26 -10.11
CA LEU A 6 -8.12 -7.54 -9.54
C LEU A 6 -9.13 -8.65 -9.83
N LYS A 7 -8.67 -9.89 -9.78
CA LYS A 7 -9.56 -11.05 -9.69
C LYS A 7 -10.27 -11.01 -8.34
N GLU A 8 -11.52 -11.45 -8.30
CA GLU A 8 -12.39 -11.42 -7.11
C GLU A 8 -11.69 -11.97 -5.85
N LYS A 9 -11.11 -13.17 -5.92
CA LYS A 9 -10.39 -13.78 -4.78
C LYS A 9 -9.19 -12.96 -4.29
N GLN A 10 -8.45 -12.33 -5.21
CA GLN A 10 -7.30 -11.48 -4.86
C GLN A 10 -7.78 -10.19 -4.19
N PHE A 11 -8.86 -9.60 -4.72
CA PHE A 11 -9.48 -8.42 -4.15
C PHE A 11 -9.99 -8.69 -2.73
N GLU A 12 -10.79 -9.75 -2.54
CA GLU A 12 -11.34 -10.11 -1.23
C GLU A 12 -10.23 -10.38 -0.21
N SER A 13 -9.20 -11.14 -0.60
CA SER A 13 -8.08 -11.45 0.29
C SER A 13 -7.29 -10.21 0.73
N LEU A 14 -6.95 -9.33 -0.22
CA LEU A 14 -6.23 -8.10 0.07
C LEU A 14 -7.11 -7.13 0.86
N HIS A 15 -8.37 -6.95 0.48
CA HIS A 15 -9.30 -6.06 1.17
C HIS A 15 -9.52 -6.48 2.63
N ASN A 16 -9.73 -7.78 2.88
CA ASN A 16 -9.84 -8.30 4.24
C ASN A 16 -8.55 -8.08 5.04
N SER A 17 -7.38 -8.25 4.41
CA SER A 17 -6.08 -7.99 5.05
C SER A 17 -5.91 -6.51 5.41
N LEU A 18 -6.35 -5.59 4.54
CA LEU A 18 -6.32 -4.15 4.80
C LEU A 18 -7.20 -3.77 5.98
N MET A 19 -8.46 -4.24 6.01
CA MET A 19 -9.37 -3.96 7.13
C MET A 19 -8.85 -4.43 8.48
N MET A 20 -8.09 -5.53 8.50
CA MET A 20 -7.62 -6.14 9.75
C MET A 20 -6.29 -5.58 10.26
N LYS A 21 -5.44 -5.06 9.38
CA LYS A 21 -4.02 -4.83 9.69
C LYS A 21 -3.48 -3.46 9.26
N ALA A 22 -4.16 -2.77 8.36
CA ALA A 22 -3.68 -1.49 7.86
C ALA A 22 -4.24 -0.34 8.70
N HIS A 23 -3.49 0.76 8.75
CA HIS A 23 -3.92 1.96 9.48
C HIS A 23 -4.96 2.72 8.67
N ALA A 24 -6.12 2.97 9.27
CA ALA A 24 -7.17 3.80 8.72
C ALA A 24 -7.27 5.10 9.53
N GLU A 25 -7.12 6.23 8.86
CA GLU A 25 -7.33 7.55 9.48
C GLU A 25 -8.82 7.91 9.44
N PRO A 26 -9.34 8.62 10.46
CA PRO A 26 -10.71 9.14 10.41
C PRO A 26 -10.94 9.95 9.14
N LEU A 27 -12.07 9.72 8.48
CA LEU A 27 -12.49 10.41 7.24
C LEU A 27 -11.64 10.08 6.00
N GLU A 28 -10.77 9.07 6.05
CA GLU A 28 -10.07 8.56 4.87
C GLU A 28 -10.65 7.21 4.41
N ALA A 29 -10.94 7.09 3.11
CA ALA A 29 -11.33 5.82 2.49
C ALA A 29 -10.13 4.91 2.16
N SER A 30 -8.93 5.44 2.32
CA SER A 30 -7.67 4.76 2.05
C SER A 30 -7.04 4.22 3.32
N TYR A 31 -6.29 3.14 3.15
CA TYR A 31 -5.49 2.50 4.16
C TYR A 31 -4.01 2.81 3.94
N THR A 32 -3.25 2.96 5.02
CA THR A 32 -1.79 3.01 4.96
C THR A 32 -1.24 1.65 5.37
N VAL A 33 -0.51 1.02 4.44
CA VAL A 33 0.20 -0.24 4.66
C VAL A 33 1.68 0.02 4.82
N ASN A 34 2.24 -0.36 5.96
CA ASN A 34 3.68 -0.35 6.16
C ASN A 34 4.28 -1.63 5.58
N MET A 35 5.37 -1.51 4.84
CA MET A 35 6.06 -2.65 4.24
C MET A 35 7.57 -2.45 4.28
N THR A 36 8.31 -3.55 4.47
CA THR A 36 9.77 -3.55 4.42
C THR A 36 10.23 -4.38 3.23
N ILE A 37 10.84 -3.74 2.23
CA ILE A 37 11.37 -4.40 1.04
C ILE A 37 12.88 -4.21 1.03
N ASN A 38 13.62 -5.32 1.08
CA ASN A 38 15.09 -5.33 1.11
C ASN A 38 15.67 -4.40 2.20
N GLY A 39 15.08 -4.44 3.41
CA GLY A 39 15.50 -3.62 4.55
C GLY A 39 15.15 -2.12 4.43
N THR A 40 14.47 -1.71 3.36
CA THR A 40 13.93 -0.35 3.21
C THR A 40 12.46 -0.33 3.61
N GLU A 41 12.09 0.61 4.47
CA GLU A 41 10.71 0.83 4.91
C GLU A 41 9.93 1.70 3.92
N TYR A 42 8.67 1.34 3.70
CA TYR A 42 7.72 2.10 2.91
C TYR A 42 6.37 2.16 3.62
N ALA A 43 5.69 3.29 3.49
CA ALA A 43 4.27 3.44 3.81
C ALA A 43 3.49 3.66 2.51
N VAL A 44 2.63 2.71 2.15
CA VAL A 44 1.89 2.70 0.88
C VAL A 44 0.42 2.99 1.14
N LYS A 45 -0.11 4.01 0.47
CA LYS A 45 -1.51 4.41 0.60
C LYS A 45 -2.34 3.72 -0.47
N VAL A 46 -3.22 2.83 -0.05
CA VAL A 46 -4.06 1.99 -0.92
C VAL A 46 -5.53 2.20 -0.64
N GLN A 47 -6.38 2.07 -1.65
CA GLN A 47 -7.81 2.29 -1.52
C GLN A 47 -8.58 1.23 -2.30
N PRO A 48 -9.39 0.40 -1.63
CA PRO A 48 -10.36 -0.45 -2.28
C PRO A 48 -11.38 0.40 -3.04
N GLU A 49 -11.68 0.00 -4.27
CA GLU A 49 -12.58 0.70 -5.18
C GLU A 49 -13.71 -0.24 -5.64
N ARG A 50 -14.76 0.34 -6.22
CA ARG A 50 -15.87 -0.44 -6.77
C ARG A 50 -15.39 -1.40 -7.85
N HIS A 51 -16.13 -2.50 -8.02
CA HIS A 51 -15.88 -3.54 -9.02
C HIS A 51 -14.53 -4.25 -8.86
N ASN A 52 -14.13 -4.58 -7.62
CA ASN A 52 -12.89 -5.32 -7.33
C ASN A 52 -11.63 -4.59 -7.83
N LYS A 53 -11.64 -3.26 -7.80
CA LYS A 53 -10.50 -2.43 -8.18
C LYS A 53 -9.70 -2.06 -6.94
N MET A 54 -8.39 -1.96 -7.09
CA MET A 54 -7.51 -1.46 -6.04
C MET A 54 -6.75 -0.27 -6.58
N ALA A 55 -6.84 0.86 -5.89
CA ALA A 55 -6.05 2.04 -6.17
C ALA A 55 -4.81 2.07 -5.28
N VAL A 56 -3.66 2.39 -5.86
CA VAL A 56 -2.46 2.79 -5.09
C VAL A 56 -2.24 4.26 -5.36
N LEU A 57 -2.44 5.09 -4.33
CA LEU A 57 -2.44 6.53 -4.47
C LEU A 57 -1.01 7.05 -4.58
N GLN A 58 -0.19 6.67 -3.59
CA GLN A 58 1.21 7.06 -3.41
C GLN A 58 1.90 6.12 -2.41
N ALA A 59 3.22 6.20 -2.36
CA ALA A 59 4.03 5.58 -1.31
C ALA A 59 5.03 6.59 -0.75
N LEU A 60 5.41 6.43 0.51
CA LEU A 60 6.52 7.12 1.14
C LEU A 60 7.61 6.10 1.41
N ARG A 61 8.81 6.33 0.88
CA ARG A 61 10.00 5.62 1.34
C ARG A 61 10.53 6.31 2.59
N ILE A 62 10.84 5.54 3.61
CA ILE A 62 11.26 6.03 4.92
C ILE A 62 12.73 5.68 5.13
N TYR A 63 13.54 6.69 5.41
CA TYR A 63 14.94 6.55 5.77
C TYR A 63 15.11 6.93 7.24
N ARG A 64 15.51 5.98 8.09
CA ARG A 64 15.81 6.26 9.50
C ARG A 64 17.30 6.56 9.65
N GLY A 65 17.63 7.83 9.89
CA GLY A 65 19.00 8.28 10.16
C GLY A 65 19.13 8.87 11.57
N GLU A 66 20.36 9.19 11.97
CA GLU A 66 20.66 9.76 13.30
C GLU A 66 19.96 11.10 13.57
N CYS A 67 19.68 11.88 12.52
CA CYS A 67 18.99 13.17 12.63
C CYS A 67 17.45 13.07 12.55
N GLY A 68 16.89 11.86 12.55
CA GLY A 68 15.47 11.60 12.40
C GLY A 68 15.08 10.99 11.05
N PRO A 69 13.79 10.72 10.83
CA PRO A 69 13.33 10.10 9.59
C PRO A 69 13.30 11.10 8.43
N ASN A 70 13.85 10.70 7.28
CA ASN A 70 13.69 11.37 6.00
C ASN A 70 12.68 10.59 5.13
N PHE A 71 11.96 11.31 4.28
CA PHE A 71 10.90 10.74 3.46
C PHE A 71 11.08 11.09 1.99
N GLU A 72 10.90 10.10 1.12
CA GLU A 72 10.80 10.30 -0.33
C GLU A 72 9.40 9.91 -0.79
N LEU A 73 8.69 10.87 -1.40
CA LEU A 73 7.37 10.62 -1.98
C LEU A 73 7.50 9.93 -3.34
N ILE A 74 6.87 8.77 -3.46
CA ILE A 74 6.81 7.97 -4.67
C ILE A 74 5.39 8.06 -5.25
N THR A 75 5.30 8.63 -6.45
CA THR A 75 4.06 8.69 -7.24
C THR A 75 4.19 8.02 -8.62
N LYS A 76 5.41 7.55 -8.96
CA LYS A 76 5.72 6.89 -10.25
C LYS A 76 4.95 5.57 -10.39
N GLY A 77 4.15 5.46 -11.46
CA GLY A 77 3.19 4.38 -11.63
C GLY A 77 3.79 2.97 -11.64
N ASN A 78 4.99 2.79 -12.21
CA ASN A 78 5.67 1.49 -12.23
C ASN A 78 6.01 0.99 -10.81
N LEU A 79 6.50 1.87 -9.93
CA LEU A 79 6.79 1.53 -8.54
C LEU A 79 5.50 1.25 -7.76
N LEU A 80 4.47 2.07 -7.96
CA LEU A 80 3.16 1.85 -7.32
C LEU A 80 2.53 0.51 -7.73
N PHE A 81 2.70 0.12 -8.99
CA PHE A 81 2.28 -1.20 -9.48
C PHE A 81 3.08 -2.32 -8.81
N SER A 82 4.40 -2.18 -8.68
CA SER A 82 5.22 -3.17 -7.96
C SER A 82 4.80 -3.34 -6.50
N PHE A 83 4.48 -2.26 -5.78
CA PHE A 83 3.97 -2.37 -4.42
C PHE A 83 2.63 -3.13 -4.37
N LEU A 84 1.73 -2.87 -5.32
CA LEU A 84 0.45 -3.59 -5.39
C LEU A 84 0.65 -5.09 -5.63
N GLU A 85 1.53 -5.48 -6.56
CA GLU A 85 1.81 -6.89 -6.84
C GLU A 85 2.38 -7.61 -5.61
N ILE A 86 3.26 -6.95 -4.85
CA ILE A 86 3.79 -7.48 -3.59
C ILE A 86 2.67 -7.67 -2.56
N LEU A 87 1.78 -6.67 -2.40
CA LEU A 87 0.64 -6.76 -1.47
C LEU A 87 -0.35 -7.85 -1.86
N ILE A 88 -0.57 -8.09 -3.15
CA ILE A 88 -1.42 -9.19 -3.63
C ILE A 88 -0.77 -10.55 -3.32
N TYR A 89 0.54 -10.66 -3.46
CA TYR A 89 1.27 -11.91 -3.26
C TYR A 89 1.46 -12.26 -1.78
N GLN A 90 1.87 -11.29 -0.95
CA GLN A 90 2.21 -11.48 0.46
C GLN A 90 1.03 -11.22 1.40
N GLY A 91 0.02 -10.46 0.94
CA GLY A 91 -0.97 -9.87 1.83
C GLY A 91 -0.38 -8.68 2.61
N VAL A 92 -1.12 -8.24 3.62
CA VAL A 92 -0.65 -7.22 4.57
C VAL A 92 0.00 -7.93 5.76
N GLU A 93 1.26 -7.65 6.04
CA GLU A 93 1.97 -8.10 7.25
C GLU A 93 1.80 -7.05 8.38
N GLN A 94 1.82 -7.49 9.64
CA GLN A 94 1.74 -6.59 10.81
C GLN A 94 3.13 -6.09 11.20
#